data_AF-K1PXN7-F1
#
_entry.id   AF-K1PXN7-F1
#
_cell.length_a   1.000
_cell.length_b   1.000
_cell.length_c   1.000
_cell.angle_alpha   90.00
_cell.angle_beta   90.00
_cell.angle_gamma   90.00
#
_symmetry.space_group_name_H-M   'P 1'
#
loop_
_entity.id
_entity.type
_entity.pdbx_description
1 polymer ?
#
loop_
_entity_poly.entity_id
_entity_poly.type
_entity_poly.pdbx_seq_one_letter_code
_entity_poly.pdbx_strand_id
1 'polypeptide(L)'
;MRFGLSWTTVKIYPFILHSISLSVFASVIGPFGGFFASGFKRAFKIKDFGDLIPGHGGIMDRFDCQFLMATFVNVYYASFIRWVKFYDMYM
;
A
#
# COMPACT_ATOMS: atom_id res chain seq x y z
N MET A 1 -6.62 -33.69 33.16
CA MET A 1 -6.08 -33.31 31.84
C MET A 1 -5.18 -32.10 32.01
N ARG A 2 -3.86 -32.26 31.95
CA ARG A 2 -2.90 -31.16 32.00
C ARG A 2 -2.73 -30.61 30.58
N PHE A 3 -3.27 -29.43 30.31
CA PHE A 3 -3.00 -28.70 29.07
C PHE A 3 -1.54 -28.23 29.11
N GLY A 4 -0.66 -28.97 28.43
CA GLY A 4 0.72 -28.55 28.21
C GLY A 4 0.77 -27.52 27.09
N LEU A 5 0.76 -26.23 27.43
CA LEU A 5 1.18 -25.20 26.48
C LEU A 5 2.70 -25.29 26.31
N SER A 6 3.14 -25.88 25.20
CA SER A 6 4.52 -25.77 24.74
C SER A 6 4.70 -24.37 24.15
N TRP A 7 5.58 -23.57 24.75
CA TRP A 7 5.93 -22.24 24.23
C TRP A 7 6.91 -22.39 23.08
N THR A 8 6.39 -22.40 21.85
CA THR A 8 7.23 -22.37 20.65
C THR A 8 7.78 -20.95 20.49
N THR A 9 9.09 -20.78 20.63
CA THR A 9 9.73 -19.47 20.40
C THR A 9 9.77 -19.17 18.91
N VAL A 10 8.94 -18.23 18.46
CA VAL A 10 8.94 -17.76 17.06
C VAL A 10 9.93 -16.62 16.93
N LYS A 11 10.93 -16.77 16.04
CA LYS A 11 11.84 -15.68 15.69
C LYS A 11 11.13 -14.73 14.74
N ILE A 12 10.78 -13.54 15.22
CA ILE A 12 10.18 -12.48 14.41
C ILE A 12 11.29 -11.63 13.82
N TYR A 13 11.35 -11.57 12.49
CA TYR A 13 12.26 -10.68 11.79
C TYR A 13 11.63 -9.29 11.64
N PRO A 14 12.43 -8.21 11.61
CA PRO A 14 11.93 -6.84 11.51
C PRO A 14 11.13 -6.58 10.22
N PHE A 15 11.36 -7.35 9.15
CA PHE A 15 10.58 -7.24 7.91
C PHE A 15 9.08 -7.52 8.12
N ILE A 16 8.72 -8.36 9.10
CA ILE A 16 7.33 -8.76 9.38
C ILE A 16 6.55 -7.56 9.93
N LEU A 17 7.19 -6.74 10.78
CA LEU A 17 6.56 -5.53 11.31
C LEU A 17 6.30 -4.51 10.19
N HIS A 18 7.26 -4.35 9.27
CA HIS A 18 7.09 -3.45 8.14
C HIS A 18 6.03 -3.93 7.15
N SER A 19 5.94 -5.24 6.89
CA SER A 19 4.93 -5.79 5.98
C SER A 19 3.52 -5.67 6.53
N ILE A 20 3.33 -5.84 7.85
CA ILE A 20 2.04 -5.62 8.51
C ILE A 20 1.60 -4.15 8.39
N SER A 21 2.51 -3.21 8.62
CA SER A 21 2.18 -1.77 8.48
C SER A 21 1.76 -1.42 7.05
N LEU A 22 2.47 -1.95 6.05
CA LEU A 22 2.19 -1.70 4.63
C LEU A 22 0.87 -2.35 4.19
N SER A 23 0.59 -3.58 4.66
CA SER A 23 -0.62 -4.30 4.28
C SER A 23 -1.89 -3.67 4.87
N VAL A 24 -1.84 -3.22 6.12
CA VAL A 24 -2.95 -2.50 6.76
C VAL A 24 -3.25 -1.20 6.01
N PHE A 25 -2.22 -0.43 5.67
CA PHE A 25 -2.40 0.79 4.89
C PHE A 25 -3.00 0.52 3.51
N ALA A 26 -2.46 -0.47 2.78
CA ALA A 26 -2.96 -0.84 1.46
C ALA A 26 -4.41 -1.31 1.49
N SER A 27 -4.80 -2.07 2.51
CA SER A 27 -6.18 -2.57 2.68
C SER A 27 -7.19 -1.44 2.92
N VAL A 28 -6.78 -0.38 3.61
CA VAL A 28 -7.67 0.75 3.91
C VAL A 28 -7.73 1.69 2.70
N ILE A 29 -6.58 2.07 2.13
CA ILE A 29 -6.51 3.11 1.09
C ILE A 29 -6.86 2.59 -0.30
N GLY A 30 -6.63 1.30 -0.59
CA GLY A 30 -6.96 0.69 -1.89
C GLY A 30 -8.41 0.91 -2.33
N PRO A 31 -9.41 0.60 -1.48
CA PRO A 31 -10.82 0.88 -1.77
C PRO A 31 -11.12 2.38 -2.01
N PHE A 32 -10.49 3.28 -1.25
CA PHE A 32 -10.71 4.73 -1.41
C PHE A 32 -10.21 5.28 -2.75
N GLY A 33 -9.11 4.74 -3.28
CA GLY A 33 -8.61 5.10 -4.61
C GLY A 33 -9.64 4.82 -5.72
N GLY A 34 -10.25 3.62 -5.69
CA GLY A 34 -11.30 3.26 -6.66
C GLY A 34 -12.55 4.15 -6.56
N PHE A 35 -12.93 4.57 -5.35
CA PHE A 35 -14.03 5.53 -5.17
C PHE A 35 -13.68 6.93 -5.68
N PHE A 36 -12.45 7.38 -5.49
CA PHE A 36 -11.98 8.67 -6.01
C PHE A 36 -12.01 8.71 -7.54
N ALA A 37 -11.52 7.65 -8.20
CA ALA A 37 -11.56 7.50 -9.65
C ALA A 37 -12.99 7.59 -10.21
N SER A 38 -13.91 6.85 -9.58
CA SER A 38 -15.33 6.87 -9.92
C SER A 38 -15.98 8.26 -9.73
N GLY A 39 -15.67 8.93 -8.62
CA GLY A 39 -16.17 10.27 -8.32
C GLY A 39 -15.63 11.34 -9.28
N PHE A 40 -14.35 11.27 -9.64
CA PHE A 40 -13.70 12.20 -10.54
C PHE A 40 -14.26 12.08 -11.97
N LYS A 41 -14.45 10.86 -12.48
CA LYS A 41 -15.12 10.62 -13.77
C LYS A 41 -16.53 11.22 -13.83
N ARG A 42 -17.25 11.20 -12.70
CA ARG A 42 -18.61 11.76 -12.60
C ARG A 42 -18.61 13.29 -12.50
N ALA A 43 -17.59 13.88 -11.88
CA ALA A 43 -17.45 15.34 -11.76
C ALA A 43 -17.11 16.01 -13.10
N PHE A 44 -16.31 15.36 -13.94
CA PHE A 44 -15.86 15.96 -15.20
C PHE A 44 -16.82 15.77 -16.38
N LYS A 45 -17.86 14.92 -16.29
CA LYS A 45 -18.78 14.59 -17.40
C LYS A 45 -18.10 14.11 -18.71
N ILE A 46 -16.78 13.99 -18.72
CA ILE A 46 -15.96 13.44 -19.80
C ILE A 46 -15.97 11.94 -19.55
N LYS A 47 -16.70 11.21 -20.40
CA LYS A 47 -16.96 9.78 -20.18
C LYS A 47 -15.71 8.93 -20.37
N ASP A 48 -14.78 9.33 -21.22
CA ASP A 48 -13.60 8.53 -21.52
C ASP A 48 -12.41 9.45 -21.84
N PHE A 49 -11.42 9.54 -20.95
CA PHE A 49 -10.11 10.16 -21.30
C PHE A 49 -9.25 9.22 -22.17
N GLY A 50 -9.81 8.13 -22.71
CA GLY A 50 -9.04 7.17 -23.46
C GLY A 50 -9.87 6.07 -24.09
N ASP A 51 -10.53 6.36 -25.20
CA ASP A 51 -10.90 5.36 -26.22
C ASP A 51 -9.67 4.84 -26.97
N LEU A 52 -8.53 4.64 -26.30
CA LEU A 52 -7.35 4.06 -26.93
C LEU A 52 -7.49 2.54 -27.08
N ILE A 53 -8.26 1.85 -26.21
CA ILE A 53 -8.55 0.42 -26.32
C ILE A 53 -9.99 0.12 -25.82
N PRO A 54 -10.93 -0.21 -26.72
CA PRO A 54 -12.30 -0.52 -26.33
C PRO A 54 -12.35 -1.82 -25.51
N GLY A 55 -12.92 -1.76 -24.31
CA GLY A 55 -13.10 -2.90 -23.40
C GLY A 55 -12.06 -3.05 -22.28
N HIS A 56 -11.00 -2.25 -22.27
CA HIS A 56 -10.07 -2.18 -21.14
C HIS A 56 -10.44 -0.97 -20.28
N GLY A 57 -10.93 -1.20 -19.05
CA GLY A 57 -11.28 -0.12 -18.13
C GLY A 57 -10.17 0.93 -18.01
N GLY A 58 -10.56 2.19 -17.80
CA GLY A 58 -9.66 3.35 -17.89
C GLY A 58 -8.34 3.13 -17.15
N ILE A 59 -7.23 3.26 -17.88
CA ILE A 59 -5.86 3.17 -17.34
C ILE A 59 -5.69 4.13 -16.15
N MET A 60 -6.33 5.29 -16.19
CA MET A 60 -6.30 6.30 -15.13
C MET A 60 -6.85 5.81 -13.78
N ASP A 61 -7.85 4.90 -13.76
CA ASP A 61 -8.40 4.26 -12.54
C ASP A 61 -7.48 3.18 -11.94
N ARG A 62 -6.45 2.75 -12.67
CA ARG A 62 -5.46 1.78 -12.18
C ARG A 62 -4.22 2.47 -11.68
N PHE A 63 -3.86 3.58 -12.30
CA PHE A 63 -2.65 4.34 -11.96
C PHE A 63 -2.83 5.23 -10.75
N ASP A 64 -4.00 5.79 -10.49
CA ASP A 64 -4.28 6.63 -9.33
C ASP A 64 -4.05 5.92 -7.99
N CYS A 65 -4.59 4.72 -7.81
CA CYS A 65 -4.33 3.91 -6.60
C CYS A 65 -2.87 3.46 -6.50
N GLN A 66 -2.23 3.13 -7.64
CA GLN A 66 -0.83 2.72 -7.67
C GLN A 66 0.12 3.87 -7.34
N PHE A 67 -0.18 5.08 -7.79
CA PHE A 67 0.63 6.27 -7.51
C PHE A 67 0.55 6.65 -6.03
N LEU A 68 -0.66 6.64 -5.46
CA LEU A 68 -0.87 6.86 -4.03
C LEU A 68 -0.09 5.84 -3.19
N MET A 69 -0.12 4.57 -3.60
CA MET A 69 0.65 3.55 -2.92
C MET A 69 2.16 3.72 -3.07
N ALA A 70 2.64 4.06 -4.27
CA ALA A 70 4.06 4.28 -4.52
C ALA A 70 4.61 5.44 -3.68
N THR A 71 3.87 6.55 -3.58
CA THR A 71 4.25 7.70 -2.74
C THR A 71 4.32 7.30 -1.26
N PHE A 72 3.33 6.57 -0.75
CA PHE A 72 3.35 6.13 0.65
C PHE A 72 4.52 5.17 0.95
N VAL A 73 4.78 4.18 0.08
CA VAL A 73 5.91 3.26 0.24
C VAL A 73 7.24 4.02 0.25
N ASN A 74 7.39 5.04 -0.60
CA ASN A 74 8.60 5.85 -0.64
C ASN A 74 8.82 6.64 0.66
N VAL A 75 7.78 7.33 1.15
CA VAL A 75 7.84 8.06 2.42
C VAL A 75 8.11 7.13 3.60
N TYR A 76 7.46 5.96 3.62
CA TYR A 76 7.65 4.95 4.65
C TYR A 76 9.09 4.41 4.65
N TYR A 77 9.63 4.09 3.48
CA TYR A 77 11.02 3.67 3.33
C TYR A 77 12.00 4.76 3.78
N ALA A 78 11.79 6.01 3.36
CA ALA A 78 12.66 7.13 3.70
C ALA A 78 12.65 7.50 5.19
N SER A 79 11.52 7.31 5.87
CA SER A 79 11.31 7.70 7.27
C SER A 79 11.66 6.60 8.26
N PHE A 80 11.31 5.34 7.96
CA PHE A 80 11.49 4.23 8.91
C PHE A 80 12.69 3.36 8.55
N ILE A 81 12.87 3.00 7.29
CA ILE A 81 13.90 2.02 6.90
C ILE A 81 15.26 2.71 6.71
N ARG A 82 15.30 3.83 5.97
CA ARG A 82 16.53 4.60 5.73
C ARG A 82 17.08 5.21 7.02
N TRP A 83 16.20 5.68 7.88
CA TRP A 83 16.57 6.32 9.16
C TRP A 83 17.13 5.32 10.16
N VAL A 84 16.52 4.13 10.26
CA VAL A 84 17.05 3.02 11.09
C VAL A 84 18.42 2.57 10.59
N LYS A 85 18.58 2.36 9.27
CA LYS A 85 19.89 2.00 8.71
C LYS A 85 20.97 3.07 8.89
N PHE A 86 20.59 4.34 8.89
CA PHE A 86 21.52 5.43 9.17
C PHE A 86 21.98 5.38 10.63
N TYR A 87 21.06 5.16 11.57
CA TYR A 87 21.40 5.06 12.99
C TYR A 87 22.32 3.87 13.30
N ASP A 88 22.03 2.69 12.73
CA ASP A 88 22.85 1.47 12.88
C ASP A 88 24.24 1.55 12.21
N MET A 89 24.48 2.50 11.31
CA MET A 89 25.75 2.63 10.59
C MET A 89 26.70 3.67 11.20
N TYR A 90 26.16 4.65 11.95
CA TYR A 90 26.92 5.74 12.56
C TYR A 90 27.18 5.56 14.06
N MET A 91 26.60 4.53 14.69
CA MET A 91 26.97 4.03 16.01
C MET A 91 27.56 2.62 15.89
#